data_AF-A0A925LXT2-F1
#
_entry.id   AF-A0A925LXT2-F1
#
_cell.length_a   1.000
_cell.length_b   1.000
_cell.length_c   1.000
_cell.angle_alpha   90.00
_cell.angle_beta   90.00
_cell.angle_gamma   90.00
#
_symmetry.space_group_name_H-M   'P 1'
#
loop_
_entity.id
_entity.type
_entity.pdbx_description
1 polymer ?
#
loop_
_entity_poly.entity_id
_entity_poly.type
_entity_poly.pdbx_seq_one_letter_code
_entity_poly.pdbx_strand_id
1 'polypeptide(L)' 'MQFAAIYAIPLTACISLVYCASRFEMPEKIVRSAVLMFAKTIAALVVLYLILLYLSR' A
#
# COMPACT_ATOMS: atom_id res chain seq x y z
N MET A 1 -2.31 5.70 17.68
CA MET A 1 -2.47 5.65 16.20
C MET A 1 -1.16 5.92 15.44
N GLN A 2 -0.27 6.82 15.86
CA GLN A 2 0.98 7.15 15.13
C GLN A 2 1.95 5.97 14.95
N PHE A 3 2.15 5.13 15.98
CA PHE A 3 3.03 3.96 15.90
C PHE A 3 2.59 2.94 14.84
N ALA A 4 1.28 2.77 14.63
CA ALA A 4 0.77 1.82 13.67
C ALA A 4 1.18 2.20 12.23
N ALA A 5 1.14 3.48 11.87
CA ALA A 5 1.55 3.94 10.54
C ALA A 5 3.05 3.74 10.29
N ILE A 6 3.89 3.97 11.29
CA ILE A 6 5.35 3.83 11.20
C ILE A 6 5.76 2.39 10.85
N TYR A 7 5.04 1.39 11.37
CA TYR A 7 5.31 -0.02 11.06
C TYR A 7 4.49 -0.56 9.88
N ALA A 8 3.22 -0.16 9.77
CA ALA A 8 2.33 -0.69 8.73
C ALA A 8 2.70 -0.20 7.33
N ILE A 9 3.17 1.03 7.16
CA ILE A 9 3.58 1.57 5.86
C ILE A 9 4.76 0.78 5.28
N PRO A 10 5.92 0.63 5.97
CA PRO A 10 7.03 -0.15 5.44
C PRO A 10 6.66 -1.63 5.29
N LEU A 11 5.86 -2.20 6.21
CA LEU A 11 5.38 -3.57 6.08
C LEU A 11 4.55 -3.76 4.80
N THR A 12 3.64 -2.84 4.50
CA THR A 12 2.80 -2.88 3.28
C THR A 12 3.64 -2.75 2.02
N ALA A 13 4.69 -1.92 2.05
CA ALA A 13 5.64 -1.81 0.95
C ALA A 13 6.42 -3.11 0.74
N CYS A 14 6.92 -3.73 1.80
CA CYS A 14 7.59 -5.04 1.74
C CYS A 14 6.67 -6.13 1.19
N ILE A 15 5.43 -6.22 1.67
CA ILE A 15 4.45 -7.21 1.19
C ILE A 15 4.14 -7.00 -0.30
N SER A 16 3.94 -5.75 -0.72
CA SER A 16 3.69 -5.43 -2.14
C SER A 16 4.87 -5.80 -3.03
N LEU A 17 6.09 -5.55 -2.55
CA LEU A 17 7.32 -5.92 -3.25
C LEU A 17 7.48 -7.44 -3.36
N VAL A 18 7.34 -8.17 -2.26
CA VAL A 18 7.45 -9.64 -2.23
C VAL A 18 6.39 -10.27 -3.11
N TYR A 19 5.14 -9.78 -3.03
CA TYR A 19 4.06 -10.28 -3.88
C TYR A 19 4.35 -10.09 -5.38
N CYS A 20 4.82 -8.91 -5.78
CA CYS A 20 5.19 -8.65 -7.17
C CYS A 20 6.44 -9.43 -7.60
N ALA A 21 7.40 -9.62 -6.70
CA ALA A 21 8.61 -10.40 -6.97
C ALA A 21 8.30 -11.88 -7.20
N SER A 22 7.33 -12.44 -6.48
CA SER A 22 6.86 -13.81 -6.70
C SER A 22 6.09 -14.00 -8.01
N ARG A 23 5.59 -12.91 -8.62
CA ARG A 23 4.70 -12.98 -9.79
C ARG A 23 5.37 -12.59 -11.11
N PHE A 24 6.35 -11.69 -11.09
CA PHE A 24 6.98 -11.16 -12.29
C PHE A 24 8.47 -11.54 -12.32
N GLU A 25 8.95 -11.99 -13.49
CA GLU A 25 10.35 -12.39 -13.66
C GLU A 25 11.28 -11.19 -13.95
N MET A 26 10.75 -10.13 -14.58
CA MET A 26 11.55 -8.94 -14.94
C MET A 26 11.60 -7.92 -13.80
N PRO A 27 12.80 -7.52 -13.33
CA PRO A 27 12.95 -6.64 -12.16
C PRO A 27 12.29 -5.27 -12.32
N GLU A 28 12.33 -4.69 -13.51
CA GLU A 28 11.66 -3.41 -13.81
C GLU A 28 10.13 -3.52 -13.64
N LYS A 29 9.54 -4.66 -14.03
CA LYS A 29 8.10 -4.91 -13.87
C LYS A 29 7.75 -5.19 -12.42
N ILE A 30 8.63 -5.84 -11.66
CA ILE A 30 8.44 -6.08 -10.23
C ILE A 30 8.30 -4.75 -9.49
N VAL A 31 9.29 -3.87 -9.59
CA VAL A 31 9.31 -2.60 -8.84
C VAL A 31 8.15 -1.70 -9.26
N ARG A 32 7.91 -1.56 -10.57
CA ARG A 32 6.82 -0.72 -11.08
C ARG A 32 5.45 -1.24 -10.60
N SER A 33 5.22 -2.55 -10.66
CA SER A 33 3.96 -3.14 -10.22
C SER A 33 3.79 -3.07 -8.70
N ALA A 34 4.86 -3.28 -7.94
CA ALA A 34 4.86 -3.16 -6.48
C ALA A 34 4.51 -1.74 -6.03
N VAL A 35 5.11 -0.73 -6.65
CA VAL A 35 4.82 0.69 -6.37
C VAL A 35 3.37 1.02 -6.72
N LEU A 36 2.86 0.56 -7.87
CA LEU A 36 1.47 0.77 -8.26
C LEU A 36 0.49 0.08 -7.30
N MET A 37 0.80 -1.14 -6.87
CA MET A 37 -0.02 -1.88 -5.91
C MET A 37 -0.04 -1.16 -4.56
N PHE A 38 1.13 -0.80 -4.04
CA PHE A 38 1.27 -0.04 -2.80
C PHE A 38 0.48 1.28 -2.84
N ALA A 39 0.67 2.07 -3.90
CA ALA A 39 -0.02 3.34 -4.07
C ALA A 39 -1.55 3.19 -4.10
N LYS A 40 -2.06 2.17 -4.81
CA LYS A 40 -3.50 1.85 -4.83
C LYS A 40 -4.02 1.47 -3.44
N THR A 41 -3.28 0.67 -2.68
CA THR A 41 -3.66 0.26 -1.33
C THR A 41 -3.73 1.46 -0.38
N ILE A 42 -2.69 2.30 -0.35
CA ILE A 42 -2.68 3.50 0.50
C ILE A 42 -3.79 4.48 0.09
N ALA A 43 -3.98 4.70 -1.22
CA ALA A 43 -5.05 5.58 -1.71
C ALA A 43 -6.44 5.08 -1.27
N ALA A 44 -6.71 3.77 -1.38
CA ALA A 44 -7.98 3.19 -0.93
C ALA A 44 -8.20 3.39 0.57
N LEU A 45 -7.16 3.19 1.39
CA LEU A 45 -7.24 3.42 2.85
C LEU A 45 -7.52 4.89 3.19
N VAL A 46 -6.87 5.83 2.49
CA VAL A 46 -7.11 7.27 2.66
C VAL A 46 -8.55 7.63 2.29
N VAL A 47 -9.05 7.12 1.16
CA VAL A 47 -10.44 7.38 0.73
C VAL A 47 -11.44 6.84 1.75
N LEU A 48 -11.26 5.60 2.23
CA LEU A 48 -12.10 5.02 3.28
C LEU A 48 -12.08 5.86 4.57
N TYR A 49 -10.90 6.32 4.98
CA TYR A 49 -10.76 7.19 6.14
C TYR A 49 -11.53 8.51 5.95
N LEU A 50 -11.43 9.14 4.78
CA LEU A 50 -12.17 10.38 4.48
C LEU A 50 -13.68 10.16 4.48
N ILE A 51 -14.17 9.03 3.95
CA ILE A 51 -15.60 8.68 3.99
C ILE A 51 -16.05 8.52 5.45
N LEU A 52 -15.30 7.78 6.26
CA LEU A 52 -15.62 7.60 7.68
C LEU A 52 -15.59 8.92 8.45
N LEU A 53 -14.63 9.79 8.16
CA LEU A 53 -14.52 11.12 8.76
C LEU A 53 -15.72 12.00 8.38
N TYR A 54 -16.18 11.92 7.14
CA TYR A 54 -17.37 12.63 6.68
C TYR A 54 -18.64 12.11 7.35
N LEU A 55 -18.80 10.79 7.51
CA LEU A 55 -19.95 10.21 8.22
C LEU A 55 -19.93 10.42 9.73
N SER A 56 -18.74 10.62 10.32
CA SER A 56 -18.57 10.91 11.74
C SER A 56 -18.83 12.39 12.09
N ARG A 57 -18.97 13.26 11.09
CA ARG A 57 -19.37 14.66 11.24
C ARG A 57 -20.88 14.78 11.25
#